data_AF-A0A3D4HUR0-F1
#
_entry.id   AF-A0A3D4HUR0-F1
#
_cell.length_a   1.000
_cell.length_b   1.000
_cell.length_c   1.000
_cell.angle_alpha   90.00
_cell.angle_beta   90.00
_cell.angle_gamma   90.00
#
_symmetry.space_group_name_H-M   'P 1'
#
loop_
_entity.id
_entity.type
_entity.pdbx_description
1 polymer ?
#
loop_
_entity_poly.entity_id
_entity_poly.type
_entity_poly.pdbx_seq_one_letter_code
_entity_poly.pdbx_strand_id
1 'polypeptide(L)'
;MEKTYSYARDGFVYLLSYATLLVSSVAMNYLIRGIINHYIPDALDRAVFSGTSAEMVGFLAAVVISFPIFLYINYYANKMLGQGKMIHDTGVRRWLLYITLVVVILVIIAQLISLFIAYFSGNLVLRSALGALVTLIIAFVVLGYQWWHLKFFDGTAKKITTNFKIFEWAVILVVIAGAVWTFFIIDSPTVIRNKRFDETRVQRLTSISSSIQTYYGDTIIGHRVLPTTLQQLVSDTRIFIEQDGLIDPLTKQQFDYKVLAVKKYQLCATFATDNTKEAANVNQPMSTPKFVGANSFAHPVGYKCFDLTVQ
;
A
#
# COMPACT_ATOMS: atom_id res chain seq x y z
N MET A 1 22.87 14.88 46.78
CA MET A 1 21.85 14.00 46.16
C MET A 1 22.58 13.08 45.21
N GLU A 2 22.81 11.82 45.57
CA GLU A 2 23.36 10.83 44.63
C GLU A 2 22.43 10.76 43.42
N LYS A 3 22.95 11.11 42.25
CA LYS A 3 22.24 10.89 40.99
C LYS A 3 22.19 9.38 40.78
N THR A 4 21.07 8.76 41.13
CA THR A 4 20.81 7.35 40.84
C THR A 4 20.64 7.22 39.32
N TYR A 5 21.71 6.85 38.64
CA TYR A 5 21.67 6.56 37.21
C TYR A 5 21.02 5.19 37.02
N SER A 6 20.04 5.10 36.13
CA SER A 6 19.39 3.84 35.77
C SER A 6 19.82 3.44 34.36
N TYR A 7 20.76 2.51 34.27
CA TYR A 7 21.23 1.96 32.99
C TYR A 7 20.09 1.34 32.17
N ALA A 8 19.08 0.77 32.84
CA ALA A 8 17.90 0.20 32.19
C ALA A 8 17.02 1.26 31.52
N ARG A 9 16.76 2.39 32.20
CA ARG A 9 15.98 3.50 31.63
C ARG A 9 16.70 4.13 30.45
N ASP A 10 17.99 4.41 30.60
CA ASP A 10 18.79 5.06 29.56
C ASP A 10 18.91 4.13 28.34
N GLY A 11 19.13 2.82 28.57
CA GLY A 11 19.11 1.79 27.51
C GLY A 11 17.77 1.68 26.79
N PHE A 12 16.64 1.76 27.51
CA PHE A 12 15.30 1.74 26.92
C PHE A 12 15.05 2.94 26.03
N VAL A 13 15.42 4.15 26.48
CA VAL A 13 15.25 5.38 25.70
C VAL A 13 16.06 5.32 24.39
N TYR A 14 17.31 4.85 24.45
CA TYR A 14 18.11 4.64 23.25
C TYR A 14 17.48 3.58 22.35
N LEU A 15 17.16 2.40 22.86
CA LEU A 15 16.58 1.31 22.07
C LEU A 15 15.31 1.75 21.35
N LEU A 16 14.41 2.45 22.05
CA LEU A 16 13.17 2.96 21.47
C LEU A 16 13.43 4.04 20.41
N SER A 17 14.40 4.93 20.63
CA SER A 17 14.79 5.93 19.64
C SER A 17 15.36 5.28 18.38
N TYR A 18 16.23 4.28 18.51
CA TYR A 18 16.82 3.58 17.36
C TYR A 18 15.78 2.73 16.63
N ALA A 19 14.87 2.06 17.35
CA ALA A 19 13.79 1.29 16.75
C ALA A 19 12.82 2.19 15.96
N THR A 20 12.40 3.33 16.51
CA THR A 20 11.50 4.27 15.82
C THR A 20 12.17 4.95 14.62
N LEU A 21 13.48 5.19 14.69
CA LEU A 21 14.28 5.63 13.53
C LEU A 21 14.29 4.57 12.42
N LEU A 22 14.51 3.30 12.76
CA LEU A 22 14.51 2.21 11.77
C LEU A 22 13.14 2.06 11.11
N VAL A 23 12.06 2.04 11.90
CA VAL A 23 10.69 1.93 11.38
C VAL A 23 10.35 3.11 10.46
N SER A 24 10.63 4.34 10.88
CA SER A 24 10.37 5.54 10.05
C SER A 24 11.21 5.54 8.77
N SER A 25 12.50 5.18 8.85
CA SER A 25 13.39 5.10 7.69
C SER A 25 12.95 4.05 6.68
N VAL A 26 12.56 2.86 7.14
CA VAL A 26 12.08 1.78 6.28
C VAL A 26 10.75 2.18 5.65
N ALA A 27 9.81 2.71 6.43
CA ALA A 27 8.52 3.13 5.92
C ALA A 27 8.65 4.26 4.89
N MET A 28 9.52 5.25 5.13
CA MET A 28 9.81 6.33 4.17
C MET A 28 10.41 5.78 2.87
N ASN A 29 11.32 4.80 2.96
CA ASN A 29 11.89 4.15 1.78
C ASN A 29 10.83 3.49 0.90
N TYR A 30 9.96 2.68 1.50
CA TYR A 30 8.87 2.03 0.76
C TYR A 30 7.84 3.03 0.23
N LEU A 31 7.57 4.10 0.97
CA LEU A 31 6.64 5.14 0.57
C LEU A 31 7.14 5.88 -0.69
N ILE A 32 8.40 6.33 -0.72
CA ILE A 32 8.97 6.99 -1.92
C ILE A 32 9.01 6.02 -3.11
N ARG A 33 9.36 4.74 -2.87
CA ARG A 33 9.31 3.71 -3.93
C ARG A 33 7.89 3.51 -4.46
N GLY A 34 6.88 3.58 -3.59
CA GLY A 34 5.48 3.56 -3.98
C GLY A 34 5.12 4.72 -4.91
N ILE A 35 5.55 5.94 -4.57
CA ILE A 35 5.38 7.12 -5.42
C ILE A 35 6.04 6.92 -6.79
N ILE A 36 7.27 6.41 -6.83
CA ILE A 36 7.98 6.14 -8.10
C ILE A 36 7.22 5.12 -8.95
N ASN A 37 6.73 4.04 -8.34
CA ASN A 37 5.98 3.00 -9.04
C ASN A 37 4.66 3.51 -9.63
N HIS A 38 4.05 4.52 -9.01
CA HIS A 38 2.84 5.15 -9.52
C HIS A 38 3.11 5.94 -10.82
N TYR A 39 4.20 6.70 -10.89
CA TYR A 39 4.55 7.49 -12.09
C TYR A 39 5.28 6.69 -13.17
N ILE A 40 5.97 5.60 -12.80
CA ILE A 40 6.70 4.72 -13.72
C ILE A 40 6.18 3.29 -13.55
N PRO A 41 4.96 2.99 -14.05
CA PRO A 41 4.39 1.65 -13.97
C PRO A 41 5.16 0.70 -14.90
N ASP A 42 5.43 -0.52 -14.41
CA ASP A 42 5.97 -1.60 -15.24
C ASP A 42 4.82 -2.47 -15.76
N ALA A 43 4.71 -2.61 -17.08
CA ALA A 43 3.64 -3.37 -17.73
C ALA A 43 3.72 -4.88 -17.45
N LEU A 44 4.89 -5.41 -17.06
CA LEU A 44 5.07 -6.83 -16.72
C LEU A 44 4.76 -7.15 -15.26
N ASP A 45 4.68 -6.15 -14.38
CA ASP A 45 4.57 -6.35 -12.93
C ASP A 45 3.09 -6.42 -12.47
N ARG A 46 2.41 -7.53 -12.83
CA ARG A 46 0.99 -7.74 -12.49
C ARG A 46 0.73 -8.02 -11.01
N ALA A 47 1.75 -8.39 -10.24
CA ALA A 47 1.61 -8.82 -8.85
C ALA A 47 1.73 -7.66 -7.83
N VAL A 48 2.42 -6.57 -8.18
CA VAL A 48 2.69 -5.45 -7.26
C VAL A 48 1.58 -4.38 -7.28
N PHE A 49 0.70 -4.37 -8.28
CA PHE A 49 -0.36 -3.36 -8.43
C PHE A 49 -1.65 -3.62 -7.62
N SER A 50 -1.90 -4.85 -7.17
CA SER A 50 -3.05 -5.18 -6.29
C SER A 50 -2.85 -4.79 -4.82
N GLY A 51 -1.59 -4.63 -4.39
CA GLY A 51 -1.24 -4.25 -3.02
C GLY A 51 -0.87 -2.77 -2.84
N THR A 52 -0.65 -2.00 -3.91
CA THR A 52 0.11 -0.75 -3.80
C THR A 52 -0.63 0.35 -3.04
N SER A 53 -1.95 0.46 -3.16
CA SER A 53 -2.71 1.46 -2.38
C SER A 53 -2.76 1.11 -0.90
N ALA A 54 -3.02 -0.16 -0.55
CA ALA A 54 -3.08 -0.62 0.83
C ALA A 54 -1.70 -0.61 1.51
N GLU A 55 -0.66 -1.05 0.81
CA GLU A 55 0.72 -1.04 1.28
C GLU A 55 1.24 0.39 1.46
N MET A 56 1.00 1.29 0.48
CA MET A 56 1.36 2.70 0.62
C MET A 56 0.66 3.35 1.80
N VAL A 57 -0.63 3.06 2.04
CA VAL A 57 -1.36 3.54 3.23
C VAL A 57 -0.72 3.00 4.52
N GLY A 58 -0.32 1.73 4.55
CA GLY A 58 0.38 1.13 5.69
C GLY A 58 1.70 1.83 6.00
N PHE A 59 2.52 2.10 4.97
CA PHE A 59 3.78 2.83 5.13
C PHE A 59 3.58 4.29 5.49
N LEU A 60 2.56 4.97 4.94
CA LEU A 60 2.18 6.32 5.34
C LEU A 60 1.82 6.38 6.82
N ALA A 61 0.96 5.47 7.30
CA ALA A 61 0.61 5.38 8.72
C ALA A 61 1.84 5.12 9.60
N ALA A 62 2.73 4.22 9.17
CA ALA A 62 3.97 3.94 9.88
C ALA A 62 4.86 5.20 9.98
N VAL A 63 5.06 5.96 8.91
CA VAL A 63 5.86 7.21 8.94
C VAL A 63 5.19 8.26 9.84
N VAL A 64 3.89 8.51 9.66
CA VAL A 64 3.15 9.54 10.39
C VAL A 64 3.13 9.29 11.90
N ILE A 65 3.17 8.04 12.34
CA ILE A 65 3.21 7.69 13.77
C ILE A 65 4.65 7.58 14.29
N SER A 66 5.52 6.84 13.61
CA SER A 66 6.88 6.56 14.12
C SER A 66 7.80 7.77 14.10
N PHE A 67 7.66 8.67 13.12
CA PHE A 67 8.55 9.82 12.98
C PHE A 67 8.37 10.88 14.09
N PRO A 68 7.13 11.32 14.45
CA PRO A 68 6.94 12.21 15.58
C PRO A 68 7.38 11.59 16.92
N ILE A 69 7.17 10.28 17.09
CA ILE A 69 7.63 9.56 18.29
C ILE A 69 9.17 9.61 18.37
N PHE A 70 9.86 9.36 17.26
CA PHE A 70 11.33 9.49 17.19
C PHE A 70 11.80 10.89 17.60
N LEU A 71 11.21 11.95 17.04
CA LEU A 71 11.57 13.34 17.38
C LEU A 71 11.34 13.64 18.86
N TYR A 72 10.21 13.18 19.42
CA TYR A 72 9.87 13.38 20.83
C TYR A 72 10.87 12.68 21.76
N ILE A 73 11.20 11.42 21.47
CA ILE A 73 12.17 10.65 22.28
C ILE A 73 13.56 11.28 22.17
N ASN A 74 13.96 11.71 20.97
CA ASN A 74 15.25 12.36 20.75
C ASN A 74 15.36 13.68 21.52
N TYR A 75 14.31 14.51 21.45
CA TYR A 75 14.20 15.74 22.24
C TYR A 75 14.28 15.46 23.74
N TYR A 76 13.55 14.46 24.24
CA TYR A 76 13.56 14.07 25.65
C TYR A 76 14.94 13.56 26.09
N ALA A 77 15.58 12.75 25.26
CA ALA A 77 16.93 12.24 25.50
C ALA A 77 17.96 13.38 25.59
N ASN A 78 17.94 14.31 24.64
CA ASN A 78 18.82 15.48 24.63
C ASN A 78 18.59 16.38 25.86
N LYS A 79 17.33 16.56 26.28
CA LYS A 79 17.00 17.33 27.49
C LYS A 79 17.56 16.68 28.75
N MET A 80 17.47 15.36 28.87
CA MET A 80 18.03 14.62 30.02
C MET A 80 19.56 14.62 30.05
N LEU A 81 20.20 14.53 28.89
CA LEU A 81 21.65 14.66 28.74
C LEU A 81 22.11 16.06 29.16
N GLY A 82 21.42 17.12 28.71
CA GLY A 82 21.70 18.50 29.10
C GLY A 82 21.52 18.78 30.61
N GLN A 83 20.66 18.02 31.29
CA GLN A 83 20.49 18.07 32.75
C GLN A 83 21.49 17.20 33.53
N GLY A 84 22.37 16.48 32.82
CA GLY A 84 23.32 15.52 33.40
C GLY A 84 22.64 14.38 34.16
N LYS A 85 21.41 14.00 33.78
CA LYS A 85 20.64 12.89 34.37
C LYS A 85 20.82 11.57 33.60
N MET A 86 21.51 11.62 32.45
CA MET A 86 21.86 10.48 31.61
C MET A 86 23.34 10.52 31.28
N ILE A 87 23.95 9.34 31.15
CA ILE A 87 25.35 9.18 30.78
C ILE A 87 25.44 9.12 29.25
N HIS A 88 26.33 9.93 28.67
CA HIS A 88 26.48 10.05 27.21
C HIS A 88 26.92 8.76 26.51
N ASP A 89 27.75 7.97 27.17
CA ASP A 89 28.43 6.81 26.58
C ASP A 89 28.06 5.54 27.37
N THR A 90 27.02 4.87 26.91
CA THR A 90 26.62 3.56 27.42
C THR A 90 27.01 2.51 26.38
N GLY A 91 27.51 1.35 26.83
CA GLY A 91 27.83 0.24 25.90
C GLY A 91 26.64 -0.16 25.02
N VAL A 92 25.42 0.03 25.52
CA VAL A 92 24.16 -0.19 24.80
C VAL A 92 24.05 0.68 23.54
N ARG A 93 24.41 1.97 23.60
CA ARG A 93 24.37 2.88 22.45
C ARG A 93 25.33 2.44 21.35
N ARG A 94 26.55 2.02 21.70
CA ARG A 94 27.52 1.48 20.72
C ARG A 94 26.99 0.22 20.05
N TRP A 95 26.41 -0.70 20.82
CA TRP A 95 25.83 -1.92 20.26
C TRP A 95 24.67 -1.64 19.29
N LEU A 96 23.77 -0.72 19.65
CA LEU A 96 22.66 -0.29 18.78
C LEU A 96 23.16 0.35 17.48
N LEU A 97 24.23 1.16 17.54
CA LEU A 97 24.87 1.72 16.35
C LEU A 97 25.36 0.63 15.39
N TYR A 98 26.08 -0.38 15.91
CA TYR A 98 26.54 -1.50 15.09
C TYR A 98 25.38 -2.30 14.49
N ILE A 99 24.28 -2.52 15.23
CA ILE A 99 23.09 -3.18 14.69
C ILE A 99 22.48 -2.37 13.54
N THR A 100 22.32 -1.06 13.70
CA THR A 100 21.79 -0.22 12.60
C THR A 100 22.68 -0.27 11.37
N LEU A 101 24.01 -0.32 11.56
CA LEU A 101 24.97 -0.45 10.46
C LEU A 101 24.78 -1.77 9.70
N VAL A 102 24.63 -2.88 10.43
CA VAL A 102 24.35 -4.20 9.83
C VAL A 102 23.04 -4.18 9.05
N VAL A 103 21.97 -3.63 9.62
CA VAL A 103 20.66 -3.53 8.95
C VAL A 103 20.77 -2.70 7.66
N VAL A 104 21.46 -1.55 7.70
CA VAL A 104 21.66 -0.73 6.51
C VAL A 104 22.43 -1.49 5.42
N ILE A 105 23.49 -2.21 5.78
CA ILE A 105 24.26 -3.02 4.82
C ILE A 105 23.38 -4.12 4.21
N LEU A 106 22.57 -4.82 5.02
CA LEU A 106 21.65 -5.85 4.53
C LEU A 106 20.61 -5.29 3.56
N VAL A 107 20.08 -4.09 3.86
CA VAL A 107 19.13 -3.40 2.98
C VAL A 107 19.78 -3.02 1.64
N ILE A 108 21.03 -2.55 1.65
CA ILE A 108 21.78 -2.25 0.42
C ILE A 108 21.99 -3.53 -0.41
N ILE A 109 22.38 -4.64 0.24
CA ILE A 109 22.56 -5.94 -0.43
C ILE A 109 21.26 -6.40 -1.08
N ALA A 110 20.14 -6.38 -0.35
CA ALA A 110 18.83 -6.76 -0.87
C ALA A 110 18.42 -5.91 -2.09
N GLN A 111 18.80 -4.63 -2.09
CA GLN A 111 18.51 -3.71 -3.17
C GLN A 111 19.35 -3.97 -4.43
N LEU A 112 20.63 -4.32 -4.27
CA LEU A 112 21.49 -4.74 -5.38
C LEU A 112 21.01 -6.05 -6.00
N ILE A 113 20.56 -7.00 -5.17
CA ILE A 113 19.95 -8.26 -5.65
C ILE A 113 18.69 -7.95 -6.46
N SER A 114 17.81 -7.06 -5.97
CA SER A 114 16.59 -6.67 -6.68
C SER A 114 16.89 -6.01 -8.03
N LEU A 115 17.93 -5.18 -8.11
CA LEU A 115 18.38 -4.57 -9.36
C LEU A 115 18.89 -5.61 -10.36
N PHE A 116 19.66 -6.59 -9.87
CA PHE A 116 20.16 -7.69 -10.68
C PHE A 116 19.01 -8.55 -11.23
N ILE A 117 18.04 -8.92 -10.38
CA ILE A 117 16.84 -9.66 -10.82
C ILE A 117 16.08 -8.86 -11.88
N ALA A 118 15.88 -7.56 -11.70
CA ALA A 118 15.19 -6.70 -12.66
C ALA A 118 15.90 -6.66 -14.03
N TYR A 119 17.23 -6.62 -14.04
CA TYR A 119 18.02 -6.65 -15.26
C TYR A 119 17.85 -7.96 -16.03
N PHE A 120 17.93 -9.11 -15.36
CA PHE A 120 17.81 -10.43 -16.01
C PHE A 120 16.37 -10.81 -16.37
N SER A 121 15.37 -10.27 -15.66
CA SER A 121 13.96 -10.53 -15.94
C SER A 121 13.39 -9.71 -17.11
N GLY A 122 14.16 -8.76 -17.66
CA GLY A 122 13.69 -7.88 -18.73
C GLY A 122 12.68 -6.82 -18.26
N ASN A 123 12.59 -6.58 -16.96
CA ASN A 123 11.74 -5.54 -16.36
C ASN A 123 12.33 -4.13 -16.61
N LEU A 124 11.58 -3.07 -16.30
CA LEU A 124 12.08 -1.69 -16.41
C LEU A 124 13.24 -1.46 -15.42
N VAL A 125 14.47 -1.61 -15.91
CA VAL A 125 15.70 -1.35 -15.15
C VAL A 125 15.69 0.05 -14.56
N LEU A 126 15.10 1.04 -15.25
CA LEU A 126 14.96 2.41 -14.76
C LEU A 126 14.17 2.50 -13.43
N ARG A 127 13.05 1.77 -13.32
CA ARG A 127 12.23 1.75 -12.09
C ARG A 127 13.02 1.15 -10.93
N SER A 128 13.67 0.02 -11.17
CA SER A 128 14.49 -0.67 -10.16
C SER A 128 15.73 0.15 -9.77
N ALA A 129 16.34 0.86 -10.71
CA ALA A 129 17.49 1.73 -10.47
C ALA A 129 17.11 2.96 -9.63
N LEU A 130 15.98 3.62 -9.94
CA LEU A 130 15.47 4.73 -9.14
C LEU A 130 15.12 4.30 -7.71
N GLY A 131 14.45 3.15 -7.56
CA GLY A 131 14.20 2.57 -6.25
C GLY A 131 15.48 2.26 -5.48
N ALA A 132 16.53 1.78 -6.16
CA ALA A 132 17.83 1.54 -5.56
C ALA A 132 18.52 2.82 -5.09
N LEU A 133 18.48 3.86 -5.91
CA LEU A 133 19.04 5.17 -5.60
C LEU A 133 18.37 5.77 -4.36
N VAL A 134 17.05 5.68 -4.24
CA VAL A 134 16.31 6.14 -3.04
C VAL A 134 16.78 5.39 -1.78
N THR A 135 16.83 4.07 -1.83
CA THR A 135 17.30 3.24 -0.71
C THR A 135 18.73 3.63 -0.30
N LEU A 136 19.61 3.88 -1.28
CA LEU A 136 20.99 4.32 -1.02
C LEU A 136 21.04 5.71 -0.37
N ILE A 137 20.29 6.69 -0.87
CA ILE A 137 20.24 8.04 -0.26
C ILE A 137 19.81 7.95 1.20
N ILE A 138 18.74 7.21 1.49
CA ILE A 138 18.23 7.07 2.86
C ILE A 138 19.27 6.38 3.75
N ALA A 139 19.91 5.31 3.26
CA ALA A 139 21.00 4.65 3.95
C ALA A 139 22.15 5.61 4.29
N PHE A 140 22.59 6.44 3.32
CA PHE A 140 23.63 7.44 3.55
C PHE A 140 23.21 8.53 4.54
N VAL A 141 21.95 8.97 4.52
CA VAL A 141 21.41 9.93 5.49
C VAL A 141 21.42 9.36 6.90
N VAL A 142 20.98 8.10 7.07
CA VAL A 142 21.00 7.42 8.38
C VAL A 142 22.43 7.21 8.87
N LEU A 143 23.33 6.72 8.01
CA LEU A 143 24.74 6.55 8.37
C LEU A 143 25.41 7.88 8.69
N GLY A 144 25.11 8.93 7.93
CA GLY A 144 25.61 10.29 8.18
C GLY A 144 25.16 10.81 9.54
N TYR A 145 23.89 10.61 9.88
CA TYR A 145 23.34 10.92 11.20
C TYR A 145 24.08 10.15 12.31
N GLN A 146 24.30 8.84 12.14
CA GLN A 146 25.03 8.04 13.14
C GLN A 146 26.52 8.41 13.24
N TRP A 147 27.18 8.71 12.13
CA TRP A 147 28.60 9.09 12.12
C TRP A 147 28.83 10.42 12.82
N TRP A 148 27.93 11.39 12.63
CA TRP A 148 27.92 12.63 13.39
C TRP A 148 27.66 12.38 14.88
N HIS A 149 26.73 11.50 15.19
CA HIS A 149 26.43 11.08 16.56
C HIS A 149 27.56 10.28 17.22
N LEU A 150 28.50 9.73 16.46
CA LEU A 150 29.74 9.16 16.97
C LEU A 150 30.80 10.26 17.20
N LYS A 151 31.06 11.10 16.19
CA LYS A 151 32.09 12.15 16.24
C LYS A 151 31.87 13.25 17.27
N PHE A 152 30.62 13.62 17.55
CA PHE A 152 30.33 14.73 18.46
C PHE A 152 30.40 14.34 19.95
N PHE A 153 30.49 13.05 20.28
CA PHE A 153 30.36 12.57 21.66
C PHE A 153 31.64 11.99 22.26
N ASP A 154 32.80 12.21 21.62
CA ASP A 154 34.16 11.93 22.14
C ASP A 154 34.57 12.87 23.31
N GLY A 155 33.66 13.15 24.24
CA GLY A 155 34.01 13.75 25.54
C GLY A 155 34.19 15.27 25.59
N THR A 156 33.93 16.01 24.51
CA THR A 156 33.88 17.48 24.56
C THR A 156 32.47 17.98 24.25
N ALA A 157 31.84 18.63 25.24
CA ALA A 157 30.54 19.28 25.12
C ALA A 157 30.64 20.50 24.17
N LYS A 158 30.83 20.26 22.87
CA LYS A 158 30.70 21.31 21.86
C LYS A 158 29.23 21.61 21.66
N LYS A 159 28.86 22.89 21.70
CA LYS A 159 27.52 23.38 21.35
C LYS A 159 27.12 22.79 19.99
N ILE A 160 25.89 22.29 19.92
CA ILE A 160 25.25 21.85 18.67
C ILE A 160 25.47 22.96 17.62
N THR A 161 26.26 22.67 16.59
CA THR A 161 26.60 23.64 15.56
C THR A 161 25.37 23.92 14.70
N THR A 162 25.24 25.14 14.16
CA THR A 162 24.10 25.56 13.32
C THR A 162 23.83 24.59 12.15
N ASN A 163 24.90 23.98 11.61
CA ASN A 163 24.83 23.00 10.52
C ASN A 163 24.02 21.74 10.89
N PHE A 164 24.01 21.32 12.16
CA PHE A 164 23.20 20.18 12.61
C PHE A 164 21.71 20.46 12.53
N LYS A 165 21.30 21.65 13.00
CA LYS A 165 19.90 22.04 12.98
C LYS A 165 19.40 22.14 11.55
N ILE A 166 20.22 22.67 10.63
CA ILE A 166 19.87 22.74 9.21
C ILE A 166 19.62 21.33 8.64
N PHE A 167 20.50 20.36 8.95
CA PHE A 167 20.32 18.97 8.53
C PHE A 167 19.04 18.33 9.12
N GLU A 168 18.79 18.52 10.41
CA GLU A 168 17.60 18.00 11.10
C GLU A 168 16.30 18.57 10.49
N TRP A 169 16.24 19.88 10.27
CA TRP A 169 15.11 20.54 9.61
C TRP A 169 14.93 20.10 8.16
N ALA A 170 16.02 19.86 7.42
CA ALA A 170 15.96 19.34 6.06
C ALA A 170 15.35 17.94 6.02
N VAL A 171 15.74 17.03 6.93
CA VAL A 171 15.15 15.68 7.03
C VAL A 171 13.67 15.76 7.39
N ILE A 172 13.29 16.59 8.36
CA ILE A 172 11.88 16.81 8.75
C ILE A 172 11.07 17.28 7.53
N LEU A 173 11.59 18.25 6.77
CA LEU A 173 10.92 18.78 5.59
C LEU A 173 10.74 17.69 4.52
N VAL A 174 11.76 16.88 4.26
CA VAL A 174 11.68 15.77 3.28
C VAL A 174 10.65 14.73 3.71
N VAL A 175 10.62 14.34 4.99
CA VAL A 175 9.64 13.38 5.50
C VAL A 175 8.22 13.92 5.39
N ILE A 176 7.99 15.18 5.80
CA ILE A 176 6.67 15.83 5.68
C ILE A 176 6.27 15.94 4.21
N ALA A 177 7.18 16.38 3.33
CA ALA A 177 6.90 16.52 1.90
C ALA A 177 6.51 15.17 1.27
N GLY A 178 7.26 14.09 1.58
CA GLY A 178 6.93 12.75 1.10
C GLY A 178 5.57 12.27 1.61
N ALA A 179 5.29 12.42 2.90
CA ALA A 179 3.99 12.07 3.47
C ALA A 179 2.84 12.88 2.84
N VAL A 180 2.99 14.20 2.70
CA VAL A 180 1.99 15.07 2.06
C VAL A 180 1.79 14.69 0.59
N TRP A 181 2.86 14.36 -0.14
CA TRP A 181 2.76 13.97 -1.55
C TRP A 181 1.90 12.71 -1.75
N THR A 182 1.93 11.75 -0.81
CA THR A 182 1.09 10.55 -0.93
C THR A 182 -0.40 10.84 -0.88
N PHE A 183 -0.84 11.89 -0.18
CA PHE A 183 -2.26 12.25 -0.14
C PHE A 183 -2.78 12.75 -1.49
N PHE A 184 -1.91 13.23 -2.38
CA PHE A 184 -2.28 13.60 -3.74
C PHE A 184 -2.40 12.39 -4.68
N ILE A 185 -1.80 11.25 -4.31
CA ILE A 185 -1.79 10.01 -5.11
C ILE A 185 -2.87 9.03 -4.63
N ILE A 186 -3.07 8.94 -3.31
CA ILE A 186 -4.02 8.00 -2.70
C ILE A 186 -5.41 8.62 -2.70
N ASP A 187 -6.38 7.89 -3.25
CA ASP A 187 -7.79 8.25 -3.21
C ASP A 187 -8.29 8.44 -1.76
N SER A 188 -9.23 9.37 -1.55
CA SER A 188 -9.83 9.59 -0.24
C SER A 188 -10.50 8.30 0.32
N PRO A 189 -10.61 8.15 1.66
CA PRO A 189 -11.24 6.96 2.26
C PRO A 189 -12.66 6.69 1.77
N THR A 190 -13.42 7.74 1.47
CA THR A 190 -14.77 7.65 0.91
C THR A 190 -14.76 7.09 -0.52
N VAL A 191 -13.81 7.52 -1.35
CA VAL A 191 -13.64 7.01 -2.71
C VAL A 191 -13.19 5.55 -2.69
N ILE A 192 -12.21 5.19 -1.85
CA ILE A 192 -11.75 3.79 -1.70
C ILE A 192 -12.91 2.88 -1.27
N ARG A 193 -13.74 3.33 -0.32
CA ARG A 193 -14.91 2.57 0.13
C ARG A 193 -15.92 2.37 -1.00
N ASN A 194 -16.19 3.41 -1.78
CA ASN A 194 -17.10 3.32 -2.93
C ASN A 194 -16.55 2.41 -4.03
N LYS A 195 -15.25 2.48 -4.33
CA LYS A 195 -14.57 1.56 -5.26
C LYS A 195 -14.72 0.11 -4.82
N ARG A 196 -14.52 -0.22 -3.53
CA ARG A 196 -14.72 -1.58 -3.00
C ARG A 196 -16.16 -2.08 -3.13
N PHE A 197 -17.15 -1.19 -2.94
CA PHE A 197 -18.55 -1.54 -3.18
C PHE A 197 -18.81 -1.81 -4.67
N ASP A 198 -18.26 -0.99 -5.56
CA ASP A 198 -18.37 -1.19 -7.01
C ASP A 198 -17.65 -2.47 -7.47
N GLU A 199 -16.46 -2.78 -6.95
CA GLU A 199 -15.77 -4.06 -7.17
C GLU A 199 -16.64 -5.25 -6.74
N THR A 200 -17.29 -5.16 -5.58
CA THR A 200 -18.22 -6.20 -5.10
C THR A 200 -19.44 -6.33 -6.03
N ARG A 201 -19.99 -5.22 -6.53
CA ARG A 201 -21.09 -5.23 -7.51
C ARG A 201 -20.65 -5.92 -8.80
N VAL A 202 -19.49 -5.56 -9.36
CA VAL A 202 -18.94 -6.19 -10.56
C VAL A 202 -18.70 -7.69 -10.34
N GLN A 203 -18.17 -8.09 -9.19
CA GLN A 203 -17.98 -9.50 -8.83
C GLN A 203 -19.32 -10.25 -8.81
N ARG A 204 -20.35 -9.68 -8.18
CA ARG A 204 -21.70 -10.27 -8.14
C ARG A 204 -22.34 -10.36 -9.52
N LEU A 205 -22.28 -9.30 -10.33
CA LEU A 205 -22.79 -9.30 -11.71
C LEU A 205 -22.08 -10.34 -12.59
N THR A 206 -20.77 -10.49 -12.42
CA THR A 206 -19.99 -11.51 -13.12
C THR A 206 -20.41 -12.91 -12.70
N SER A 207 -20.62 -13.14 -11.40
CA SER A 207 -21.16 -14.40 -10.88
C SER A 207 -22.55 -14.68 -11.45
N ILE A 208 -23.47 -13.72 -11.41
CA ILE A 208 -24.82 -13.85 -12.00
C ILE A 208 -24.74 -14.18 -13.49
N SER A 209 -23.91 -13.45 -14.25
CA SER A 209 -23.71 -13.71 -15.69
C SER A 209 -23.21 -15.13 -15.94
N SER A 210 -22.25 -15.62 -15.14
CA SER A 210 -21.74 -16.98 -15.25
C SER A 210 -22.83 -18.02 -14.93
N SER A 211 -23.64 -17.77 -13.89
CA SER A 211 -24.76 -18.63 -13.51
C SER A 211 -25.87 -18.66 -14.57
N ILE A 212 -26.18 -17.53 -15.20
CA ILE A 212 -27.12 -17.47 -16.33
C ILE A 212 -26.60 -18.29 -17.50
N GLN A 213 -25.30 -18.23 -17.78
CA GLN A 213 -24.68 -19.02 -18.84
C GLN A 213 -24.74 -20.53 -18.54
N THR A 214 -24.49 -20.93 -17.29
CA THR A 214 -24.68 -22.32 -16.84
C THR A 214 -26.15 -22.75 -16.93
N TYR A 215 -27.09 -21.90 -16.49
CA TYR A 215 -28.53 -22.17 -16.59
C TYR A 215 -28.99 -22.35 -18.03
N TYR A 216 -28.48 -21.53 -18.95
CA TYR A 216 -28.81 -21.61 -20.37
C TYR A 216 -28.19 -22.81 -21.07
N GLY A 217 -27.09 -23.37 -20.54
CA GLY A 217 -26.24 -24.39 -21.17
C GLY A 217 -26.96 -25.60 -21.80
N ASP A 218 -26.18 -26.49 -22.43
CA ASP A 218 -26.75 -27.58 -23.22
C ASP A 218 -27.71 -28.48 -22.42
N THR A 219 -28.61 -29.20 -23.10
CA THR A 219 -29.73 -30.00 -22.56
C THR A 219 -29.37 -31.00 -21.46
N ILE A 220 -28.08 -31.34 -21.33
CA ILE A 220 -27.55 -32.23 -20.29
C ILE A 220 -27.31 -31.48 -18.97
N ILE A 221 -26.93 -30.20 -19.04
CA ILE A 221 -26.48 -29.39 -17.89
C ILE A 221 -27.46 -28.24 -17.61
N GLY A 222 -28.02 -27.60 -18.64
CA GLY A 222 -28.93 -26.44 -18.56
C GLY A 222 -30.29 -26.64 -19.23
N HIS A 223 -31.07 -25.56 -19.26
CA HIS A 223 -32.48 -25.55 -19.65
C HIS A 223 -32.73 -25.06 -21.09
N ARG A 224 -31.68 -24.59 -21.81
CA ARG A 224 -31.78 -23.96 -23.15
C ARG A 224 -32.73 -22.76 -23.25
N VAL A 225 -33.17 -22.22 -22.12
CA VAL A 225 -34.00 -21.03 -22.00
C VAL A 225 -33.36 -20.08 -21.00
N LEU A 226 -33.50 -18.79 -21.25
CA LEU A 226 -33.08 -17.79 -20.27
C LEU A 226 -34.02 -17.84 -19.05
N PRO A 227 -33.50 -17.64 -17.83
CA PRO A 227 -34.34 -17.55 -16.65
C PRO A 227 -35.27 -16.35 -16.79
N THR A 228 -36.53 -16.50 -16.39
CA THR A 228 -37.52 -15.41 -16.40
C THR A 228 -37.29 -14.42 -15.27
N THR A 229 -36.75 -14.90 -14.16
CA THR A 229 -36.40 -14.12 -12.96
C THR A 229 -35.09 -14.63 -12.39
N LEU A 230 -34.30 -13.77 -11.74
CA LEU A 230 -33.05 -14.19 -11.12
C LEU A 230 -33.26 -15.17 -9.96
N GLN A 231 -34.45 -15.19 -9.34
CA GLN A 231 -34.81 -16.17 -8.32
C GLN A 231 -34.75 -17.62 -8.84
N GLN A 232 -34.99 -17.84 -10.14
CA GLN A 232 -34.90 -19.18 -10.73
C GLN A 232 -33.49 -19.76 -10.65
N LEU A 233 -32.46 -18.89 -10.69
CA LEU A 233 -31.06 -19.30 -10.53
C LEU A 233 -30.76 -19.80 -9.12
N VAL A 234 -31.45 -19.27 -8.10
CA VAL A 234 -31.27 -19.70 -6.69
C VAL A 234 -32.01 -21.00 -6.40
N SER A 235 -33.17 -21.18 -7.03
CA SER A 235 -33.97 -22.40 -6.86
C SER A 235 -33.37 -23.61 -7.58
N ASP A 236 -32.45 -23.40 -8.52
CA ASP A 236 -31.80 -24.48 -9.26
C ASP A 236 -30.64 -25.07 -8.43
N THR A 237 -30.77 -26.34 -8.05
CA THR A 237 -29.77 -27.06 -7.25
C THR A 237 -28.43 -27.27 -7.96
N ARG A 238 -28.37 -27.05 -9.28
CA ARG A 238 -27.15 -27.17 -10.11
C ARG A 238 -26.32 -25.89 -10.13
N ILE A 239 -26.89 -24.78 -9.65
CA ILE A 239 -26.28 -23.46 -9.69
C ILE A 239 -25.95 -23.02 -8.28
N PHE A 240 -24.69 -22.64 -8.07
CA PHE A 240 -24.25 -22.05 -6.81
C PHE A 240 -24.20 -20.54 -6.95
N ILE A 241 -25.08 -19.84 -6.24
CA ILE A 241 -25.02 -18.39 -6.01
C ILE A 241 -25.15 -18.17 -4.51
N GLU A 242 -24.29 -17.31 -3.95
CA GLU A 242 -24.39 -16.90 -2.54
C GLU A 242 -25.76 -16.24 -2.28
N GLN A 243 -26.34 -16.43 -1.08
CA GLN A 243 -27.69 -15.93 -0.77
C GLN A 243 -27.83 -14.41 -0.96
N ASP A 244 -26.75 -13.66 -0.76
CA ASP A 244 -26.68 -12.22 -0.97
C ASP A 244 -26.06 -11.83 -2.32
N GLY A 245 -25.70 -12.79 -3.17
CA GLY A 245 -25.07 -12.56 -4.47
C GLY A 245 -25.96 -11.83 -5.48
N LEU A 246 -27.28 -11.80 -5.25
CA LEU A 246 -28.27 -11.18 -6.14
C LEU A 246 -28.68 -9.76 -5.74
N ILE A 247 -28.20 -9.30 -4.58
CA ILE A 247 -28.54 -7.98 -4.05
C ILE A 247 -27.34 -7.06 -4.07
N ASP A 248 -27.59 -5.76 -4.21
CA ASP A 248 -26.60 -4.72 -4.07
C ASP A 248 -26.07 -4.69 -2.61
N PRO A 249 -24.74 -4.67 -2.41
CA PRO A 249 -24.16 -4.73 -1.07
C PRO A 249 -24.51 -3.50 -0.21
N LEU A 250 -24.76 -2.34 -0.83
CA LEU A 250 -25.08 -1.07 -0.20
C LEU A 250 -26.60 -0.88 -0.05
N THR A 251 -27.35 -0.97 -1.15
CA THR A 251 -28.81 -0.67 -1.13
C THR A 251 -29.65 -1.86 -0.70
N LYS A 252 -29.09 -3.07 -0.70
CA LYS A 252 -29.79 -4.35 -0.43
C LYS A 252 -30.94 -4.64 -1.41
N GLN A 253 -31.05 -3.88 -2.49
CA GLN A 253 -32.02 -4.12 -3.55
C GLN A 253 -31.48 -5.17 -4.50
N GLN A 254 -32.36 -5.97 -5.08
CA GLN A 254 -32.00 -6.96 -6.09
C GLN A 254 -31.49 -6.25 -7.35
N PHE A 255 -30.49 -6.83 -8.04
CA PHE A 255 -30.04 -6.32 -9.34
C PHE A 255 -31.14 -6.42 -10.40
N ASP A 256 -31.22 -5.42 -11.28
CA ASP A 256 -32.22 -5.40 -12.34
C ASP A 256 -31.81 -6.34 -13.46
N TYR A 257 -32.77 -7.18 -13.87
CA TYR A 257 -32.58 -8.17 -14.93
C TYR A 257 -33.75 -8.14 -15.91
N LYS A 258 -33.44 -8.13 -17.20
CA LYS A 258 -34.45 -8.15 -18.26
C LYS A 258 -34.03 -9.03 -19.43
N VAL A 259 -34.92 -9.91 -19.87
CA VAL A 259 -34.72 -10.69 -21.11
C VAL A 259 -35.08 -9.81 -22.30
N LEU A 260 -34.16 -9.70 -23.27
CA LEU A 260 -34.34 -8.88 -24.49
C LEU A 260 -34.69 -9.75 -25.71
N ALA A 261 -34.07 -10.94 -25.81
CA ALA A 261 -34.31 -11.90 -26.89
C ALA A 261 -33.93 -13.32 -26.43
N VAL A 262 -34.10 -14.32 -27.31
CA VAL A 262 -33.84 -15.75 -27.01
C VAL A 262 -32.47 -16.02 -26.38
N LYS A 263 -31.43 -15.30 -26.83
CA LYS A 263 -30.06 -15.40 -26.30
C LYS A 263 -29.53 -14.10 -25.68
N LYS A 264 -30.36 -13.06 -25.59
CA LYS A 264 -29.92 -11.72 -25.14
C LYS A 264 -30.65 -11.31 -23.87
N TYR A 265 -29.90 -10.81 -22.91
CA TYR A 265 -30.42 -10.32 -21.65
C TYR A 265 -29.66 -9.06 -21.22
N GLN A 266 -30.23 -8.36 -20.27
CA GLN A 266 -29.70 -7.12 -19.73
C GLN A 266 -29.58 -7.24 -18.21
N LEU A 267 -28.43 -6.82 -17.68
CA LEU A 267 -28.18 -6.67 -16.24
C LEU A 267 -27.87 -5.22 -15.94
N CYS A 268 -28.48 -4.65 -14.90
CA CYS A 268 -28.21 -3.27 -14.51
C CYS A 268 -27.86 -3.14 -13.04
N ALA A 269 -27.01 -2.15 -12.74
CA ALA A 269 -26.63 -1.77 -11.39
C ALA A 269 -26.34 -0.27 -11.34
N THR A 270 -26.29 0.27 -10.12
CA THR A 270 -25.90 1.66 -9.87
C THR A 270 -24.49 1.69 -9.28
N PHE A 271 -23.59 2.41 -9.92
CA PHE A 271 -22.19 2.53 -9.51
C PHE A 271 -21.87 3.91 -8.94
N ALA A 272 -21.02 3.95 -7.92
CA ALA A 272 -20.63 5.19 -7.26
C ALA A 272 -19.38 5.82 -7.89
N THR A 273 -18.59 5.04 -8.64
CA THR A 273 -17.33 5.43 -9.27
C THR A 273 -17.30 5.08 -10.75
N ASP A 274 -16.39 5.74 -11.48
CA ASP A 274 -16.15 5.50 -12.90
C ASP A 274 -14.91 4.61 -13.04
N ASN A 275 -15.07 3.46 -13.71
CA ASN A 275 -13.96 2.56 -14.03
C ASN A 275 -13.71 2.43 -15.55
N THR A 276 -14.34 3.26 -16.41
CA THR A 276 -14.24 3.09 -17.87
C THR A 276 -12.81 3.28 -18.38
N LYS A 277 -12.05 4.19 -17.76
CA LYS A 277 -10.64 4.43 -18.10
C LYS A 277 -9.73 3.29 -17.64
N GLU A 278 -10.03 2.70 -16.51
CA GLU A 278 -9.31 1.56 -15.93
C GLU A 278 -9.55 0.30 -16.78
N ALA A 279 -10.80 0.08 -17.21
CA ALA A 279 -11.17 -1.01 -18.12
C ALA A 279 -10.61 -0.84 -19.55
N ALA A 280 -10.48 0.39 -20.05
CA ALA A 280 -9.91 0.68 -21.36
C ALA A 280 -8.39 0.42 -21.42
N ASN A 281 -7.68 0.56 -20.30
CA ASN A 281 -6.27 0.22 -20.19
C ASN A 281 -6.09 -1.30 -19.99
N VAL A 282 -6.27 -2.07 -21.08
CA VAL A 282 -6.06 -3.54 -21.09
C VAL A 282 -4.65 -3.94 -20.62
N ASN A 283 -3.70 -3.00 -20.74
CA ASN A 283 -2.29 -3.13 -20.38
C ASN A 283 -1.96 -2.74 -18.92
N GLN A 284 -2.91 -2.21 -18.14
CA GLN A 284 -2.75 -2.08 -16.70
C GLN A 284 -3.35 -3.30 -16.01
N PRO A 285 -2.57 -4.08 -15.25
CA PRO A 285 -3.11 -5.09 -14.36
C PRO A 285 -3.86 -4.39 -13.23
N MET A 286 -5.19 -4.37 -13.35
CA MET A 286 -6.11 -3.90 -12.32
C MET A 286 -5.85 -4.64 -11.00
N SER A 287 -6.11 -3.97 -9.88
CA SER A 287 -5.83 -4.39 -8.50
C SER A 287 -6.51 -5.71 -8.04
N THR A 288 -7.32 -6.30 -8.90
CA THR A 288 -8.04 -7.55 -8.66
C THR A 288 -7.63 -8.57 -9.71
N PRO A 289 -7.38 -9.84 -9.35
CA PRO A 289 -7.12 -10.89 -10.34
C PRO A 289 -8.23 -10.85 -11.39
N LYS A 290 -7.85 -10.78 -12.67
CA LYS A 290 -8.79 -10.79 -13.80
C LYS A 290 -9.62 -12.08 -13.71
N PHE A 291 -10.83 -11.97 -13.18
CA PHE A 291 -11.87 -12.96 -13.43
C PHE A 291 -12.30 -12.81 -14.89
N VAL A 292 -12.50 -13.94 -15.57
CA VAL A 292 -13.05 -13.98 -16.93
C VAL A 292 -14.38 -13.20 -16.90
N GLY A 293 -14.43 -12.04 -17.56
CA GLY A 293 -15.61 -11.16 -17.60
C GLY A 293 -15.47 -9.76 -16.97
N ALA A 294 -14.38 -9.44 -16.25
CA ALA A 294 -14.21 -8.11 -15.64
C ALA A 294 -14.21 -6.94 -16.65
N ASN A 295 -13.67 -7.15 -17.86
CA ASN A 295 -13.74 -6.16 -18.94
C ASN A 295 -15.17 -5.92 -19.45
N SER A 296 -16.09 -6.85 -19.21
CA SER A 296 -17.47 -6.78 -19.69
C SER A 296 -18.34 -5.81 -18.88
N PHE A 297 -17.88 -5.39 -17.69
CA PHE A 297 -18.63 -4.53 -16.78
C PHE A 297 -17.98 -3.14 -16.58
N ALA A 298 -17.47 -2.53 -17.65
CA ALA A 298 -17.01 -1.15 -17.63
C ALA A 298 -18.18 -0.16 -17.47
N HIS A 299 -18.16 0.68 -16.43
CA HIS A 299 -19.24 1.58 -16.06
C HIS A 299 -18.78 3.01 -15.75
N PRO A 300 -19.55 4.03 -16.15
CA PRO A 300 -19.44 5.37 -15.59
C PRO A 300 -20.12 5.44 -14.21
N VAL A 301 -20.02 6.59 -13.54
CA VAL A 301 -20.82 6.87 -12.33
C VAL A 301 -22.31 6.84 -12.68
N GLY A 302 -23.12 6.21 -11.84
CA GLY A 302 -24.58 6.18 -11.92
C GLY A 302 -25.15 4.85 -12.38
N TYR A 303 -26.40 4.87 -12.83
CA TYR A 303 -27.12 3.68 -13.27
C TYR A 303 -26.65 3.24 -14.66
N LYS A 304 -26.19 1.99 -14.77
CA LYS A 304 -25.68 1.41 -16.02
C LYS A 304 -26.24 0.02 -16.24
N CYS A 305 -26.74 -0.20 -17.45
CA CYS A 305 -27.15 -1.51 -17.96
C CYS A 305 -26.11 -2.08 -18.92
N PHE A 306 -25.95 -3.40 -18.89
CA PHE A 306 -25.07 -4.19 -19.72
C PHE A 306 -25.87 -5.19 -20.53
N ASP A 307 -25.76 -5.10 -21.85
CA ASP A 307 -26.40 -6.03 -22.77
C ASP A 307 -25.46 -7.22 -23.00
N LEU A 308 -25.88 -8.38 -22.51
CA LEU A 308 -25.08 -9.61 -22.51
C LEU A 308 -25.77 -10.67 -23.37
N THR A 309 -24.96 -11.57 -23.92
CA THR A 309 -25.42 -12.66 -24.78
C THR A 309 -24.88 -13.98 -24.26
N VAL A 310 -25.77 -14.97 -24.07
CA VAL A 310 -25.36 -16.35 -23.75
C VAL A 310 -24.86 -17.04 -25.01
N GLN A 311 -23.81 -17.85 -24.87
CA GLN A 311 -23.24 -18.62 -25.97
C GLN A 311 -23.90 -19.99 -26.07
#